data_AF-A0A7S1F5Z2-F1
#
_entry.id   AF-A0A7S1F5Z2-F1
#
_cell.length_a   1.000
_cell.length_b   1.000
_cell.length_c   1.000
_cell.angle_alpha   90.00
_cell.angle_beta   90.00
_cell.angle_gamma   90.00
#
_symmetry.space_group_name_H-M   'P 1'
#
loop_
_entity.id
_entity.type
_entity.pdbx_description
1 polymer ?
#
loop_
_entity_poly.entity_id
_entity_poly.type
_entity_poly.pdbx_seq_one_letter_code
_entity_poly.pdbx_strand_id
1 'polypeptide(L)'
;MGQVGASGAMRDRALPMRSPHSPVRCEEEPGADKEPGPKKEPWLPPGSFRIDPTKPHRKPSNSCDKIKQDMLQCYENTKCYQSHASFEECLHSDDPEWVNAECIWLRKGYAQCRRDMLNRNRIWQRGNRSS
;
A
#
# COMPACT_ATOMS: atom_id res chain seq x y z
N MET A 1 25.22 -3.64 59.78
CA MET A 1 24.51 -2.41 60.22
C MET A 1 24.42 -1.54 58.97
N GLY A 2 23.30 -1.20 58.35
CA GLY A 2 21.90 -1.12 58.73
C GLY A 2 21.30 0.07 57.96
N GLN A 3 20.21 -0.18 57.21
CA GLN A 3 19.10 0.73 56.84
C GLN A 3 19.34 1.93 55.89
N VAL A 4 18.62 1.96 54.75
CA VAL A 4 17.41 2.76 54.36
C VAL A 4 17.76 4.22 53.99
N GLY A 5 17.28 4.91 52.96
CA GLY A 5 16.25 4.75 51.94
C GLY A 5 15.85 6.19 51.52
N ALA A 6 15.59 6.49 50.24
CA ALA A 6 14.69 7.57 49.75
C ALA A 6 14.80 7.79 48.23
N SER A 7 13.64 7.62 47.58
CA SER A 7 13.06 8.32 46.42
C SER A 7 13.90 9.27 45.55
N GLY A 8 13.85 9.00 44.24
CA GLY A 8 13.22 9.92 43.28
C GLY A 8 14.04 11.11 42.77
N ALA A 9 14.50 11.02 41.52
CA ALA A 9 14.63 12.18 40.64
C ALA A 9 14.54 11.72 39.18
N MET A 10 13.39 11.99 38.56
CA MET A 10 13.17 11.86 37.14
C MET A 10 14.12 12.81 36.39
N ARG A 11 14.79 12.32 35.35
CA ARG A 11 15.51 13.20 34.41
C ARG A 11 14.63 13.38 33.18
N ASP A 12 13.85 14.46 33.23
CA ASP A 12 13.18 15.07 32.10
C ASP A 12 14.15 15.30 30.94
N ARG A 13 13.99 14.52 29.86
CA ARG A 13 14.55 14.85 28.56
C ARG A 13 13.44 15.48 27.72
N ALA A 14 13.29 16.78 27.87
CA ALA A 14 12.40 17.58 27.05
C ALA A 14 12.86 17.55 25.57
N LEU A 15 12.01 17.01 24.70
CA LEU A 15 12.10 17.20 23.25
C LEU A 15 11.11 18.31 22.86
N PRO A 16 11.54 19.42 22.23
CA PRO A 16 10.63 20.36 21.61
C PRO A 16 10.34 19.91 20.16
N MET A 17 9.18 19.32 19.93
CA MET A 17 8.64 19.15 18.58
C MET A 17 7.14 19.37 18.59
N ARG A 18 6.72 20.58 18.20
CA ARG A 18 5.38 20.82 17.66
C ARG A 18 5.40 22.04 16.76
N SER A 19 5.55 21.78 15.47
CA SER A 19 5.25 22.73 14.41
C SER A 19 3.72 22.85 14.25
N PRO A 20 3.20 24.01 13.82
CA PRO A 20 1.79 24.34 13.94
C PRO A 20 1.01 23.79 12.74
N HIS A 21 0.23 22.74 12.95
CA HIS A 21 -0.95 22.50 12.13
C HIS A 21 -2.16 22.81 13.00
N SER A 22 -2.79 23.94 12.70
CA SER A 22 -4.06 24.38 13.29
C SER A 22 -5.06 23.24 13.30
N PRO A 23 -5.74 22.96 14.44
CA PRO A 23 -6.93 22.12 14.40
C PRO A 23 -8.03 22.95 13.73
N VAL A 24 -8.36 22.61 12.49
CA VAL A 24 -9.58 23.10 11.86
C VAL A 24 -10.73 22.54 12.69
N ARG A 25 -11.37 23.45 13.42
CA ARG A 25 -12.59 23.28 14.19
C ARG A 25 -13.67 22.75 13.23
N CYS A 26 -14.17 21.54 13.48
CA CYS A 26 -15.39 21.06 12.84
C CYS A 26 -16.54 21.85 13.47
N GLU A 27 -17.02 22.88 12.77
CA GLU A 27 -18.21 23.62 13.20
C GLU A 27 -19.47 22.78 12.94
N GLU A 28 -20.36 22.83 13.91
CA GLU A 28 -21.63 22.11 14.04
C GLU A 28 -22.76 22.90 13.32
N GLU A 29 -23.52 22.20 12.46
CA GLU A 29 -24.97 22.28 12.11
C GLU A 29 -25.60 23.66 11.74
N PRO A 30 -26.64 23.76 10.85
CA PRO A 30 -27.83 22.91 10.92
C PRO A 30 -28.57 22.54 9.61
N GLY A 31 -29.23 21.37 9.68
CA GLY A 31 -30.65 21.25 9.32
C GLY A 31 -30.98 20.94 7.86
N ALA A 32 -31.53 19.75 7.65
CA ALA A 32 -32.87 19.57 7.05
C ALA A 32 -33.15 18.07 6.93
N ASP A 33 -34.04 17.61 7.81
CA ASP A 33 -34.68 16.32 7.78
C ASP A 33 -35.31 16.05 6.40
N LYS A 34 -35.00 14.88 5.84
CA LYS A 34 -35.84 14.24 4.82
C LYS A 34 -35.67 12.74 4.95
N GLU A 35 -36.47 12.13 5.81
CA GLU A 35 -36.65 10.67 5.80
C GLU A 35 -37.13 10.20 4.41
N PRO A 36 -36.42 9.28 3.74
CA PRO A 36 -37.01 8.49 2.68
C PRO A 36 -37.42 7.13 3.27
N GLY A 37 -38.69 6.76 3.06
CA GLY A 37 -39.35 5.55 3.57
C GLY A 37 -38.65 4.21 3.31
N PRO A 38 -39.25 3.09 3.76
CA PRO A 38 -38.53 1.85 4.08
C PRO A 38 -37.98 1.18 2.81
N LYS A 39 -36.72 1.46 2.50
CA LYS A 39 -35.95 0.69 1.52
C LYS A 39 -35.63 -0.65 2.17
N LYS A 40 -36.18 -1.73 1.63
CA LYS A 40 -35.88 -3.12 2.03
C LYS A 40 -34.36 -3.26 2.15
N GLU A 41 -33.85 -3.41 3.37
CA GLU A 41 -32.42 -3.56 3.60
C GLU A 41 -31.95 -4.82 2.88
N PRO A 42 -30.95 -4.71 1.97
CA PRO A 42 -30.33 -5.88 1.38
C PRO A 42 -29.75 -6.74 2.51
N TRP A 43 -30.11 -8.02 2.55
CA TRP A 43 -29.54 -8.94 3.52
C TRP A 43 -28.02 -8.95 3.38
N LEU A 44 -27.34 -8.63 4.48
CA LEU A 44 -25.89 -8.59 4.59
C LEU A 44 -25.46 -9.79 5.45
N PRO A 45 -24.55 -10.66 4.98
CA PRO A 45 -24.05 -11.75 5.81
C PRO A 45 -23.39 -11.18 7.08
N PRO A 46 -23.50 -11.88 8.23
CA PRO A 46 -22.89 -11.43 9.47
C PRO A 46 -21.38 -11.23 9.27
N GLY A 47 -20.89 -10.04 9.65
CA GLY A 47 -19.48 -9.63 9.45
C GLY A 47 -19.20 -8.81 8.18
N SER A 48 -20.21 -8.53 7.35
CA SER A 48 -20.05 -7.58 6.24
C SER A 48 -20.27 -6.14 6.71
N PHE A 49 -19.39 -5.23 6.30
CA PHE A 49 -19.51 -3.80 6.59
C PHE A 49 -20.42 -3.11 5.58
N ARG A 50 -21.24 -2.15 6.04
CA ARG A 50 -22.03 -1.30 5.14
C ARG A 50 -21.09 -0.36 4.39
N ILE A 51 -21.16 -0.39 3.06
CA ILE A 51 -20.36 0.48 2.20
C ILE A 51 -21.04 1.85 2.20
N ASP A 52 -20.37 2.86 2.77
CA ASP A 52 -20.83 4.25 2.72
C ASP A 52 -20.85 4.72 1.25
N PRO A 53 -22.03 5.09 0.69
CA PRO A 53 -22.12 5.54 -0.70
C PRO A 53 -21.44 6.91 -0.93
N THR A 54 -21.17 7.63 0.14
CA THR A 54 -20.48 8.93 0.14
C THR A 54 -18.95 8.81 0.10
N LYS A 55 -18.39 7.62 0.36
CA LYS A 55 -16.95 7.38 0.30
C LYS A 55 -16.59 6.69 -1.02
N PRO A 56 -15.57 7.16 -1.75
CA PRO A 56 -15.18 6.52 -3.01
C PRO A 56 -14.66 5.12 -2.72
N HIS A 57 -15.37 4.10 -3.20
CA HIS A 57 -14.86 2.73 -3.18
C HIS A 57 -13.60 2.67 -4.05
N ARG A 58 -12.45 2.27 -3.47
CA ARG A 58 -11.22 2.07 -4.24
C ARG A 58 -11.46 1.03 -5.32
N LYS A 59 -11.34 1.40 -6.59
CA LYS A 59 -11.32 0.43 -7.68
C LYS A 59 -10.01 -0.35 -7.61
N PRO A 60 -10.03 -1.69 -7.58
CA PRO A 60 -8.79 -2.46 -7.65
C PRO A 60 -8.13 -2.20 -9.01
N SER A 61 -6.96 -1.57 -9.01
CA SER A 61 -6.10 -1.47 -10.18
C SER A 61 -5.42 -2.83 -10.38
N ASN A 62 -6.10 -3.77 -11.02
CA ASN A 62 -5.51 -5.05 -11.44
C ASN A 62 -4.60 -4.81 -12.66
N SER A 63 -3.58 -3.97 -12.54
CA SER A 63 -2.63 -3.80 -13.63
C SER A 63 -1.20 -3.77 -13.12
N CYS A 64 -0.31 -4.36 -13.92
CA CYS A 64 1.13 -4.35 -13.66
C CYS A 64 1.81 -3.13 -14.27
N ASP A 65 1.05 -2.12 -14.70
CA ASP A 65 1.58 -0.97 -15.45
C ASP A 65 2.50 -0.12 -14.59
N LYS A 66 2.13 0.11 -13.32
CA LYS A 66 2.94 0.92 -12.41
C LYS A 66 4.30 0.30 -12.18
N ILE A 67 4.35 -0.97 -11.77
CA ILE A 67 5.63 -1.66 -11.54
C ILE A 67 6.44 -1.82 -12.83
N LYS A 68 5.79 -1.92 -13.99
CA LYS A 68 6.47 -1.90 -15.30
C LYS A 68 7.13 -0.55 -15.56
N GLN A 69 6.42 0.56 -15.31
CA GLN A 69 6.96 1.90 -15.46
C GLN A 69 8.12 2.16 -14.51
N ASP A 70 7.95 1.81 -13.23
CA ASP A 70 9.00 1.92 -12.21
C ASP A 70 10.24 1.10 -12.59
N MET A 71 10.04 -0.12 -13.11
CA MET A 71 11.13 -0.96 -13.61
C MET A 71 11.88 -0.29 -14.77
N LEU A 72 11.18 0.22 -15.78
CA LEU A 72 11.80 0.87 -16.94
C LEU A 72 12.61 2.12 -16.52
N GLN A 73 12.03 2.97 -15.68
CA GLN A 73 12.72 4.14 -15.13
C GLN A 73 13.95 3.76 -14.30
N CYS A 74 13.90 2.62 -13.61
CA CYS A 74 15.05 2.13 -12.87
C CYS A 74 16.21 1.80 -13.83
N TYR A 75 15.94 1.07 -14.92
CA TYR A 75 16.96 0.69 -15.91
C TYR A 75 17.58 1.89 -16.63
N GLU A 76 16.81 2.92 -16.95
CA GLU A 76 17.30 4.16 -17.57
C GLU A 76 18.43 4.83 -16.77
N ASN A 77 18.42 4.67 -15.44
CA ASN A 77 19.40 5.26 -14.53
C ASN A 77 20.60 4.35 -14.22
N THR A 78 20.64 3.13 -14.78
CA THR A 78 21.73 2.17 -14.50
C THR A 78 22.96 2.39 -15.36
N LYS A 79 24.11 1.90 -14.89
CA LYS A 79 25.36 1.91 -15.65
C LYS A 79 25.26 1.12 -16.95
N CYS A 80 24.51 0.02 -16.96
CA CYS A 80 24.28 -0.79 -18.15
C CYS A 80 23.59 -0.01 -19.28
N TYR A 81 22.63 0.85 -18.95
CA TYR A 81 22.00 1.70 -19.97
C TYR A 81 22.93 2.82 -20.45
N GLN A 82 23.73 3.38 -19.53
CA GLN A 82 24.72 4.41 -19.85
C GLN A 82 25.89 3.90 -20.71
N SER A 83 26.22 2.61 -20.62
CA SER A 83 27.27 1.99 -21.45
C SER A 83 26.81 1.66 -22.87
N HIS A 84 25.59 2.05 -23.26
CA HIS A 84 24.98 1.71 -24.55
C HIS A 84 24.89 0.20 -24.81
N ALA A 85 24.84 -0.62 -23.75
CA ALA A 85 24.53 -2.04 -23.90
C ALA A 85 23.08 -2.21 -24.37
N SER A 86 22.78 -3.38 -24.95
CA SER A 86 21.40 -3.66 -25.37
C SER A 86 20.48 -3.77 -24.15
N PHE A 87 19.22 -3.33 -24.28
CA PHE A 87 18.27 -3.44 -23.18
C PHE A 87 18.09 -4.89 -22.71
N GLU A 88 18.11 -5.87 -23.61
CA GLU A 88 18.04 -7.29 -23.26
C GLU A 88 19.24 -7.75 -22.43
N GLU A 89 20.44 -7.27 -22.73
CA GLU A 89 21.63 -7.60 -21.95
C GLU A 89 21.51 -7.06 -20.50
N CYS A 90 21.06 -5.81 -20.34
CA CYS A 90 20.78 -5.24 -19.03
C CYS A 90 19.64 -5.98 -18.30
N LEU A 91 18.62 -6.42 -19.04
CA LEU A 91 17.48 -7.11 -18.47
C LEU A 91 17.83 -8.52 -17.99
N HIS A 92 18.86 -9.17 -18.55
CA HIS A 92 19.27 -10.53 -18.17
C HIS A 92 20.44 -10.58 -17.17
N SER A 93 21.17 -9.49 -16.94
CA SER A 93 22.19 -9.45 -15.87
C SER A 93 21.55 -9.48 -14.48
N ASP A 94 22.23 -10.13 -13.54
CA ASP A 94 21.89 -10.19 -12.11
C ASP A 94 22.94 -9.50 -11.23
N ASP A 95 23.88 -8.77 -11.84
CA ASP A 95 24.98 -8.15 -11.15
C ASP A 95 24.55 -6.81 -10.52
N PRO A 96 24.56 -6.68 -9.18
CA PRO A 96 24.03 -5.50 -8.48
C PRO A 96 24.84 -4.22 -8.74
N GLU A 97 26.09 -4.35 -9.20
CA GLU A 97 26.95 -3.22 -9.55
C GLU A 97 26.72 -2.70 -10.98
N TRP A 98 26.20 -3.57 -11.85
CA TRP A 98 25.93 -3.28 -13.26
C TRP A 98 24.49 -2.81 -13.47
N VAL A 99 23.57 -3.52 -12.81
CA VAL A 99 22.15 -3.22 -12.70
C VAL A 99 21.83 -3.07 -11.22
N ASN A 100 21.45 -1.87 -10.78
CA ASN A 100 21.16 -1.60 -9.37
C ASN A 100 20.23 -2.66 -8.77
N ALA A 101 20.50 -3.10 -7.54
CA ALA A 101 19.73 -4.14 -6.86
C ALA A 101 18.21 -3.86 -6.84
N GLU A 102 17.81 -2.58 -6.71
CA GLU A 102 16.42 -2.13 -6.78
C GLU A 102 15.75 -2.51 -8.11
N CYS A 103 16.45 -2.38 -9.24
CA CYS A 103 15.92 -2.74 -10.55
C CYS A 103 15.71 -4.25 -10.68
N ILE A 104 16.61 -5.04 -10.09
CA ILE A 104 16.48 -6.50 -10.03
C ILE A 104 15.25 -6.90 -9.20
N TRP A 105 15.00 -6.21 -8.08
CA TRP A 105 13.79 -6.40 -7.28
C TRP A 105 12.53 -6.02 -8.04
N LEU A 106 12.53 -4.89 -8.77
CA LEU A 106 11.42 -4.47 -9.63
C LEU A 106 11.14 -5.48 -10.75
N ARG A 107 12.20 -6.04 -11.37
CA ARG A 107 12.08 -7.12 -12.38
C ARG A 107 11.39 -8.35 -11.80
N LYS A 108 11.81 -8.80 -10.61
CA LYS A 108 11.19 -9.92 -9.88
C LYS A 108 9.74 -9.62 -9.50
N GLY A 109 9.46 -8.42 -9.00
CA GLY A 109 8.12 -7.98 -8.64
C GLY A 109 7.18 -7.90 -9.84
N TYR A 110 7.66 -7.39 -10.98
CA TYR A 110 6.88 -7.37 -12.23
C TYR A 110 6.56 -8.77 -12.72
N ALA A 111 7.53 -9.68 -12.69
CA ALA A 111 7.31 -11.09 -13.02
C ALA A 111 6.25 -11.73 -12.10
N GLN A 112 6.29 -11.43 -10.80
CA GLN A 112 5.27 -11.91 -9.86
C GLN A 112 3.90 -11.29 -10.14
N CYS A 113 3.81 -9.99 -10.37
CA CYS A 113 2.55 -9.31 -10.72
C CYS A 113 1.88 -9.96 -11.94
N ARG A 114 2.67 -10.26 -12.99
CA ARG A 114 2.15 -10.96 -14.17
C ARG A 114 1.60 -12.35 -13.86
N ARG A 115 2.28 -13.11 -12.98
CA ARG A 115 1.78 -14.43 -12.53
C ARG A 115 0.49 -14.31 -11.74
N ASP A 116 0.36 -13.30 -10.89
CA ASP A 116 -0.84 -13.09 -10.07
C ASP A 116 -2.05 -12.70 -10.93
N MET A 117 -1.82 -11.87 -11.95
CA MET A 117 -2.83 -11.54 -12.96
C MET A 117 -3.34 -12.78 -13.70
N LEU A 118 -2.46 -13.73 -14.04
CA LEU A 118 -2.81 -14.99 -14.69
C LEU A 118 -3.48 -15.99 -13.72
N ASN A 119 -3.03 -16.05 -12.47
CA ASN A 119 -3.53 -17.00 -11.47
C ASN A 119 -4.81 -16.56 -10.77
N ARG A 120 -5.25 -15.30 -10.90
CA ARG A 120 -6.51 -14.85 -10.31
C ARG A 120 -7.66 -15.76 -10.75
N ASN A 121 -7.77 -16.07 -12.04
CA ASN A 121 -8.78 -16.97 -12.59
C ASN A 121 -8.65 -18.42 -12.09
N ARG A 122 -7.45 -18.86 -11.70
CA ARG A 122 -7.21 -20.21 -11.15
C ARG A 122 -7.70 -20.36 -9.71
N ILE A 123 -7.66 -19.28 -8.92
CA ILE A 123 -8.10 -19.29 -7.51
C ILE A 123 -9.64 -19.34 -7.44
N TRP A 124 -10.36 -18.58 -8.27
CA TRP A 124 -11.82 -18.62 -8.33
C TRP A 124 -12.37 -19.97 -8.84
N GLN A 125 -11.61 -20.72 -9.65
CA GLN A 125 -12.03 -22.04 -10.14
C GLN A 125 -11.76 -23.20 -9.17
N ARG A 126 -11.01 -23.00 -8.07
CA ARG A 126 -10.80 -24.05 -7.06
C ARG A 126 -12.02 -24.26 -6.16
N GLY A 127 -12.88 -23.25 -6.01
CA GLY A 127 -14.11 -23.33 -5.20
C GLY A 127 -15.27 -24.06 -5.86
N ASN A 128 -15.21 -24.28 -7.18
CA ASN A 128 -16.27 -24.96 -7.96
C ASN A 128 -15.91 -26.41 -8.35
N ARG A 129 -14.91 -27.03 -7.71
CA ARG A 129 -14.60 -28.47 -7.89
C ARG A 129 -15.19 -29.32 -6.76
N SER A 130 -16.50 -29.24 -6.59
CA SER A 130 -17.26 -30.22 -5.82
C SER A 130 -17.97 -31.13 -6.81
N SER A 131 -17.42 -32.35 -6.95
CA SER A 131 -17.92 -33.51 -7.71
C SER A 131 -17.99 -33.43 -9.23
#